data_AF-A0AAC9VM83-F1
#
_entry.id   AF-A0AAC9VM83-F1
#
_cell.length_a   1.000
_cell.length_b   1.000
_cell.length_c   1.000
_cell.angle_alpha   90.00
_cell.angle_beta   90.00
_cell.angle_gamma   90.00
#
_symmetry.space_group_name_H-M   'P 1'
#
loop_
_entity.id
_entity.type
_entity.pdbx_description
1 polymer ?
#
loop_
_entity_poly.entity_id
_entity_poly.type
_entity_poly.pdbx_seq_one_letter_code
_entity_poly.pdbx_strand_id
1 'polypeptide(L)' 'MKDVFAVLPIRWIVERTFAWLNGFRRLAKDVEILTSTAENIVRIAMVRLTLAKIP' A
#
# COMPACT_ATOMS: atom_id res chain seq x y z
N MET A 1 -12.97 8.90 -23.27
CA MET A 1 -11.84 8.85 -22.31
C MET A 1 -10.65 8.25 -23.03
N LYS A 2 -9.57 9.00 -23.20
CA LYS A 2 -8.34 8.53 -23.85
C LYS A 2 -7.48 7.88 -22.78
N ASP A 3 -7.76 6.62 -22.48
CA ASP A 3 -6.95 5.88 -21.50
C ASP A 3 -6.10 4.86 -22.25
N VAL A 4 -5.25 5.36 -23.16
CA VAL A 4 -4.17 4.54 -23.71
C VAL A 4 -3.14 4.38 -22.61
N PHE A 5 -2.80 3.14 -22.28
CA PHE A 5 -1.80 2.81 -21.26
C PHE A 5 -0.47 3.51 -21.56
N ALA A 6 -0.16 4.55 -20.78
CA ALA A 6 1.14 5.23 -20.83
C ALA A 6 2.14 4.47 -19.96
N VAL A 7 3.33 4.19 -20.49
CA VAL A 7 4.43 3.59 -19.73
C VAL A 7 5.10 4.67 -18.89
N LEU A 8 4.83 4.68 -17.58
CA LEU A 8 5.47 5.57 -16.63
C LEU A 8 6.72 4.89 -16.02
N PRO A 9 7.90 5.53 -16.05
CA PRO A 9 9.16 4.90 -15.63
C PRO A 9 9.18 4.48 -14.16
N ILE A 10 8.42 5.19 -13.30
CA ILE A 10 8.39 4.95 -11.85
C ILE A 10 7.25 4.03 -11.41
N ARG A 11 6.35 3.62 -12.31
CA ARG A 11 5.10 2.94 -11.94
C ARG A 11 5.34 1.65 -11.16
N TRP A 12 6.33 0.86 -11.58
CA TRP A 12 6.62 -0.42 -10.93
C TRP A 12 7.05 -0.24 -9.47
N ILE A 13 7.70 0.87 -9.11
CA ILE A 13 8.15 1.15 -7.74
C ILE A 13 6.95 1.36 -6.82
N VAL A 14 5.98 2.14 -7.31
CA VAL A 14 4.73 2.44 -6.61
C VAL A 14 3.88 1.17 -6.50
N GLU A 15 3.68 0.45 -7.59
CA GLU A 15 2.93 -0.81 -7.62
C GLU A 15 3.54 -1.88 -6.72
N ARG A 16 4.88 -1.99 -6.67
CA ARG A 16 5.58 -2.92 -5.77
C ARG A 16 5.30 -2.59 -4.30
N THR A 17 5.19 -1.31 -3.97
CA THR A 17 4.87 -0.87 -2.60
C THR A 17 3.46 -1.31 -2.22
N PHE A 18 2.49 -1.13 -3.13
CA PHE A 18 1.12 -1.63 -2.93
C PHE A 18 1.04 -3.16 -2.88
N ALA A 19 1.83 -3.87 -3.69
CA ALA A 19 1.89 -5.33 -3.67
C ALA A 19 2.33 -5.88 -2.31
N TRP A 20 3.26 -5.20 -1.62
CA TRP A 20 3.67 -5.60 -0.27
C TRP A 20 2.58 -5.38 0.78
N LEU A 21 1.64 -4.44 0.56
CA LEU A 21 0.51 -4.24 1.48
C LEU A 21 -0.46 -5.44 1.48
N ASN A 22 -0.50 -6.26 0.41
CA ASN A 22 -1.31 -7.48 0.37
C ASN A 22 -0.90 -8.52 1.42
N GLY A 23 0.32 -8.44 1.99
CA GLY A 23 0.74 -9.29 3.10
C GLY A 23 0.02 -8.98 4.42
N PHE A 24 -0.63 -7.82 4.54
CA PHE A 24 -1.32 -7.39 5.75
C PHE A 24 -2.79 -7.76 5.67
N ARG A 25 -3.17 -8.86 6.35
CA ARG A 25 -4.55 -9.41 6.36
C ARG A 25 -5.63 -8.36 6.64
N ARG A 26 -5.37 -7.40 7.54
CA ARG A 26 -6.31 -6.32 7.88
C ARG A 26 -6.58 -5.35 6.73
N LEU A 27 -5.63 -5.17 5.80
CA LEU A 27 -5.80 -4.32 4.62
C LEU A 27 -6.52 -5.04 3.47
N ALA A 28 -6.70 -6.36 3.54
CA ALA A 28 -7.33 -7.14 2.48
C ALA A 28 -8.86 -6.93 2.41
N LYS A 29 -9.47 -6.37 3.46
CA LYS A 29 -10.90 -6.09 3.51
C LYS A 29 -11.14 -4.84 4.34
N ASP A 30 -12.11 -4.04 3.94
CA ASP A 30 -12.57 -2.91 4.73
C ASP A 30 -13.37 -3.43 5.94
N VAL A 31 -12.68 -3.57 7.06
CA VAL A 31 -13.22 -4.11 8.31
C VAL A 31 -13.24 -3.08 9.44
N GLU A 32 -12.64 -1.92 9.23
CA GLU A 32 -12.52 -0.90 10.26
C GLU A 32 -13.75 0.01 10.25
N ILE A 33 -14.31 0.29 11.42
CA ILE A 33 -15.51 1.14 11.53
C ILE A 33 -15.16 2.62 11.40
N LEU A 34 -13.98 3.02 11.89
CA LEU A 34 -13.51 4.39 11.85
C LEU A 34 -12.44 4.55 10.77
N THR A 35 -12.56 5.64 10.00
CA THR A 35 -11.56 6.03 8.99
C THR A 35 -10.18 6.25 9.59
N SER A 36 -10.13 6.81 10.80
CA SER A 36 -8.88 7.01 11.54
C SER A 36 -8.17 5.69 11.87
N THR A 37 -8.94 4.63 12.14
CA THR A 37 -8.38 3.29 12.38
C THR A 37 -7.85 2.70 11.09
N ALA A 38 -8.62 2.77 9.99
CA ALA A 38 -8.17 2.31 8.68
C ALA A 38 -6.86 3.01 8.25
N GLU A 39 -6.80 4.32 8.41
CA GLU A 39 -5.60 5.13 8.12
C GLU A 39 -4.40 4.69 8.98
N ASN A 40 -4.61 4.48 10.28
CA ASN A 40 -3.55 4.03 11.17
C ASN A 40 -3.04 2.63 10.80
N ILE A 41 -3.90 1.72 10.35
CA ILE A 41 -3.46 0.40 9.88
C ILE A 41 -2.56 0.52 8.64
N VAL A 42 -2.87 1.42 7.70
CA VAL A 42 -1.99 1.70 6.54
C VAL A 42 -0.64 2.26 7.01
N ARG A 43 -0.64 3.24 7.93
CA ARG A 43 0.59 3.82 8.49
C ARG A 43 1.46 2.76 9.17
N ILE A 44 0.86 1.91 10.00
CA ILE A 44 1.56 0.81 10.70
C ILE A 44 2.15 -0.18 9.69
N ALA A 45 1.38 -0.57 8.66
CA ALA A 45 1.88 -1.47 7.62
C ALA A 45 3.09 -0.87 6.90
N MET A 46 3.04 0.42 6.56
CA MET A 46 4.14 1.11 5.91
C MET A 46 5.39 1.21 6.80
N VAL A 47 5.23 1.52 8.09
CA VAL A 47 6.34 1.53 9.06
C VAL A 47 7.00 0.16 9.15
N ARG A 48 6.22 -0.94 9.18
CA ARG A 48 6.79 -2.29 9.21
C ARG A 48 7.58 -2.60 7.93
N LEU A 49 7.07 -2.20 6.77
CA LEU A 49 7.76 -2.38 5.49
C LEU A 49 9.04 -1.56 5.37
N THR A 50 9.08 -0.34 5.92
CA THR A 50 10.28 0.49 5.90
C THR A 50 11.32 -0.04 6.88
N LEU A 51 10.93 -0.37 8.11
CA LEU A 51 11.82 -0.95 9.12
C LEU A 51 12.49 -2.25 8.64
N ALA A 52 11.76 -3.11 7.92
CA ALA A 52 12.31 -4.35 7.36
C ALA A 52 13.38 -4.15 6.27
N LYS A 53 13.56 -2.93 5.77
CA LYS A 53 14.54 -2.58 4.73
C LYS A 53 15.72 -1.77 5.26
N ILE A 54 15.69 -1.42 6.54
CA ILE A 54 16.82 -0.77 7.18
C ILE A 54 17.89 -1.86 7.38
N PRO A 55 19.14 -1.63 6.93
CA PRO A 55 20.24 -2.57 7.09
C PRO A 55 20.67 -2.75 8.56
#